data_AF-A0A9D2PLY7-F1
#
_entry.id   AF-A0A9D2PLY7-F1
#
_cell.length_a   1.000
_cell.length_b   1.000
_cell.length_c   1.000
_cell.angle_alpha   90.00
_cell.angle_beta   90.00
_cell.angle_gamma   90.00
#
_symmetry.space_group_name_H-M   'P 1'
#
loop_
_entity.id
_entity.type
_entity.pdbx_description
1 polymer ?
#
loop_
_entity_poly.entity_id
_entity_poly.type
_entity_poly.pdbx_seq_one_letter_code
_entity_poly.pdbx_strand_id
1 'polypeptide(L)'
;YGFPEIDVTEKGKKFDTETLNILTLCLGVMYGVAGANNALKAVAKALGNGIQKQLMKKALTKGTIYPIVRNVAKWFGVRMTKEVFTGFFKHAVPVVGGVIGGGLTYVSFKPCCDKLKASLQDTLLSNPDHAATDEEKEIIIDIEDAEMTESVEETEE
;
A
#
# COMPACT_ATOMS: atom_id res chain seq x y z
N TYR A 1 0.99 15.16 20.72
CA TYR A 1 0.78 13.83 20.12
C TYR A 1 1.43 13.83 18.74
N GLY A 2 2.49 13.06 18.59
CA GLY A 2 3.39 13.07 17.44
C GLY A 2 4.72 12.47 17.89
N PHE A 3 5.36 11.66 17.04
CA PHE A 3 6.62 11.01 17.35
C PHE A 3 7.68 12.11 17.64
N PRO A 4 8.21 12.21 18.87
CA PRO A 4 9.22 13.21 19.25
C PRO A 4 10.52 13.09 18.44
N GLU A 5 10.70 11.99 17.72
CA GLU A 5 11.82 11.72 16.80
C GLU A 5 11.69 12.45 15.45
N ILE A 6 10.55 13.08 15.17
CA ILE A 6 10.30 13.88 13.94
C ILE A 6 10.62 15.37 14.18
N ASP A 7 11.42 15.70 15.19
CA ASP A 7 11.87 17.07 15.41
C ASP A 7 13.06 17.40 14.49
N VAL A 8 12.77 17.91 13.29
CA VAL A 8 13.77 18.33 12.29
C VAL A 8 14.55 19.59 12.70
N THR A 9 14.26 20.17 13.87
CA THR A 9 14.76 21.47 14.32
C THR A 9 16.02 21.36 15.18
N GLU A 10 16.34 20.18 15.71
CA GLU A 10 17.53 19.95 16.56
C GLU A 10 18.67 19.32 15.75
N LYS A 11 19.87 19.92 15.79
CA LYS A 11 21.04 19.62 14.94
C LYS A 11 21.68 18.23 15.15
N GLY A 12 20.98 17.26 15.76
CA GLY A 12 21.50 15.92 16.07
C GLY A 12 20.59 14.75 15.68
N LYS A 13 19.27 14.96 15.52
CA LYS A 13 18.31 13.91 15.15
C LYS A 13 17.84 14.10 13.71
N LYS A 14 18.74 13.84 12.76
CA LYS A 14 18.36 13.77 11.34
C LYS A 14 17.78 12.39 11.08
N PHE A 15 16.65 12.33 10.37
CA PHE A 15 16.18 11.06 9.82
C PHE A 15 17.32 10.40 9.07
N ASP A 16 17.59 9.15 9.41
CA ASP A 16 18.56 8.36 8.69
C ASP A 16 18.10 8.23 7.21
N THR A 17 19.07 8.04 6.32
CA THR A 17 18.81 7.99 4.87
C THR A 17 17.86 6.84 4.50
N GLU A 18 17.92 5.73 5.25
CA GLU A 18 17.05 4.58 5.06
C GLU A 18 15.59 4.90 5.38
N THR A 19 15.33 5.54 6.52
CA THR A 19 13.99 5.98 6.96
C THR A 19 13.39 6.97 5.95
N LEU A 20 14.17 7.90 5.43
CA LEU A 20 13.72 8.83 4.39
C LEU A 20 13.37 8.11 3.08
N ASN A 21 14.14 7.10 2.70
CA ASN A 21 13.87 6.32 1.49
C ASN A 21 12.58 5.51 1.61
N ILE A 22 12.39 4.84 2.76
CA ILE A 22 11.15 4.10 3.07
C ILE A 22 9.95 5.05 3.07
N LEU A 23 10.06 6.21 3.74
CA LEU A 23 9.01 7.20 3.77
C LEU A 23 8.68 7.73 2.36
N THR A 24 9.70 8.01 1.56
CA THR A 24 9.53 8.49 0.17
C THR A 24 8.84 7.45 -0.69
N LEU A 25 9.20 6.16 -0.56
CA LEU A 25 8.56 5.07 -1.29
C LEU A 25 7.11 4.89 -0.87
N CYS A 26 6.83 4.90 0.43
CA CYS A 26 5.48 4.84 0.99
C CYS A 26 4.60 5.98 0.47
N LEU A 27 5.09 7.22 0.56
CA LEU A 27 4.37 8.39 0.03
C LEU A 27 4.17 8.29 -1.49
N GLY A 28 5.18 7.87 -2.24
CA GLY A 28 5.09 7.65 -3.68
C GLY A 28 4.00 6.65 -4.06
N VAL A 29 3.90 5.52 -3.34
CA VAL A 29 2.85 4.52 -3.55
C VAL A 29 1.48 5.10 -3.19
N MET A 30 1.33 5.79 -2.06
CA MET A 30 0.06 6.40 -1.64
C MET A 30 -0.44 7.44 -2.66
N TYR A 31 0.43 8.34 -3.11
CA TYR A 31 0.09 9.32 -4.15
C TYR A 31 -0.23 8.64 -5.49
N GLY A 32 0.50 7.58 -5.85
CA GLY A 32 0.22 6.78 -7.04
C GLY A 32 -1.17 6.15 -7.01
N VAL A 33 -1.55 5.53 -5.89
CA VAL A 33 -2.88 4.93 -5.69
C VAL A 33 -3.97 6.00 -5.73
N ALA A 34 -3.77 7.14 -5.06
CA ALA A 34 -4.72 8.26 -5.09
C ALA A 34 -4.92 8.81 -6.51
N GLY A 35 -3.83 8.97 -7.28
CA GLY A 35 -3.87 9.40 -8.67
C GLY A 35 -4.63 8.41 -9.57
N ALA A 36 -4.36 7.11 -9.44
CA ALA A 36 -5.06 6.06 -10.19
C ALA A 36 -6.57 6.06 -9.87
N ASN A 37 -6.95 6.19 -8.60
CA ASN A 37 -8.35 6.27 -8.20
C ASN A 37 -9.07 7.49 -8.80
N ASN A 38 -8.41 8.65 -8.84
CA ASN A 38 -8.99 9.84 -9.46
C ASN A 38 -9.14 9.70 -10.98
N ALA A 39 -8.14 9.12 -11.66
CA ALA A 39 -8.24 8.82 -13.08
C ALA A 39 -9.38 7.84 -13.39
N LEU A 40 -9.53 6.78 -12.57
CA LEU A 40 -10.62 5.82 -12.69
C LEU A 40 -11.99 6.49 -12.53
N LYS A 41 -12.16 7.38 -11.54
CA LYS A 41 -13.39 8.18 -11.35
C LYS A 41 -13.70 9.05 -12.56
N ALA A 42 -12.68 9.70 -13.16
CA ALA A 42 -12.86 10.50 -14.36
C ALA A 42 -13.33 9.66 -15.56
N VAL A 43 -12.74 8.47 -15.75
CA VAL A 43 -13.17 7.52 -16.78
C VAL A 43 -14.60 7.05 -16.53
N ALA A 44 -14.94 6.67 -15.29
CA ALA A 44 -16.30 6.28 -14.91
C ALA A 44 -17.32 7.39 -15.18
N LYS A 45 -16.99 8.65 -14.85
CA LYS A 45 -17.83 9.81 -15.16
C LYS A 45 -18.02 10.02 -16.66
N ALA A 46 -16.96 9.88 -17.45
CA ALA A 46 -17.04 9.98 -18.91
C ALA A 46 -17.89 8.85 -19.53
N LEU A 47 -17.81 7.64 -18.98
CA LEU A 47 -18.67 6.52 -19.36
C LEU A 47 -20.14 6.77 -19.00
N GLY A 48 -20.43 7.27 -17.79
CA GLY A 48 -21.78 7.64 -17.36
C GLY A 48 -22.41 8.76 -18.18
N ASN A 49 -21.59 9.68 -18.70
CA ASN A 49 -22.03 10.75 -19.61
C ASN A 49 -22.19 10.29 -21.07
N GLY A 50 -22.07 8.99 -21.38
CA GLY A 50 -22.33 8.43 -22.72
C GLY A 50 -21.15 8.46 -23.70
N ILE A 51 -19.93 8.79 -23.25
CA ILE A 51 -18.74 8.92 -24.11
C ILE A 51 -18.07 7.55 -24.40
N GLN A 52 -18.74 6.44 -24.06
CA GLN A 52 -18.20 5.08 -24.12
C GLN A 52 -17.62 4.71 -25.49
N LYS A 53 -18.32 5.02 -26.59
CA LYS A 53 -17.87 4.66 -27.95
C LYS A 53 -16.57 5.37 -28.33
N GLN A 54 -16.41 6.65 -27.96
CA GLN A 54 -15.18 7.38 -28.24
C GLN A 54 -14.02 6.93 -27.35
N LEU A 55 -14.29 6.65 -26.08
CA LEU A 55 -13.29 6.16 -25.14
C LEU A 55 -12.76 4.79 -25.56
N MET A 56 -13.66 3.86 -25.89
CA MET A 56 -13.32 2.53 -26.42
C MET A 56 -12.54 2.64 -27.74
N LYS A 57 -13.00 3.49 -28.67
CA LYS A 57 -12.31 3.72 -29.94
C LYS A 57 -10.90 4.25 -29.71
N LYS A 58 -10.71 5.24 -28.84
CA LYS A 58 -9.39 5.82 -28.55
C LYS A 58 -8.47 4.85 -27.82
N ALA A 59 -9.01 4.04 -26.90
CA ALA A 59 -8.29 2.99 -26.20
C ALA A 59 -7.83 1.86 -27.13
N LEU A 60 -8.66 1.46 -28.11
CA LEU A 60 -8.32 0.41 -29.07
C LEU A 60 -7.42 0.89 -30.22
N THR A 61 -7.61 2.11 -30.70
CA THR A 61 -6.91 2.61 -31.93
C THR A 61 -5.54 3.20 -31.65
N LYS A 62 -5.28 3.73 -30.45
CA LYS A 62 -3.92 4.07 -30.02
C LYS A 62 -3.26 2.79 -29.50
N GLY A 63 -2.49 2.10 -30.35
CA GLY A 63 -1.82 0.82 -30.07
C GLY A 63 -0.83 0.77 -28.90
N THR A 64 -0.85 1.78 -28.02
CA THR A 64 0.01 1.93 -26.84
C THR A 64 -0.49 1.15 -25.63
N ILE A 65 -1.78 0.82 -25.53
CA ILE A 65 -2.33 0.12 -24.35
C ILE A 65 -1.94 -1.36 -24.33
N TYR A 66 -2.02 -2.05 -25.47
CA TYR A 66 -1.67 -3.48 -25.56
C TYR A 66 -0.25 -3.82 -25.05
N PRO A 67 0.84 -3.12 -25.45
CA PRO A 67 2.18 -3.42 -24.93
C PRO A 67 2.30 -3.19 -23.42
N ILE A 68 1.59 -2.20 -22.85
CA ILE A 68 1.57 -1.96 -21.40
C ILE A 68 0.95 -3.15 -20.68
N VAL A 69 -0.26 -3.55 -21.09
CA VAL A 69 -0.98 -4.68 -20.48
C VAL A 69 -0.20 -5.98 -20.64
N ARG A 70 0.46 -6.19 -21.79
CA ARG A 70 1.32 -7.35 -22.02
C ARG A 70 2.51 -7.38 -21.07
N ASN A 71 3.16 -6.24 -20.81
CA ASN A 71 4.30 -6.17 -19.89
C ASN A 71 3.88 -6.43 -18.44
N VAL A 72 2.74 -5.86 -18.01
CA VAL A 72 2.17 -6.12 -16.68
C VAL A 72 1.78 -7.60 -16.54
N ALA A 73 1.08 -8.17 -17.52
CA ALA A 73 0.67 -9.58 -17.47
C ALA A 73 1.88 -10.53 -17.40
N LYS A 74 2.96 -10.24 -18.16
CA LYS A 74 4.21 -10.99 -18.08
C LYS A 74 4.83 -10.95 -16.68
N TRP A 75 4.75 -9.83 -15.98
CA TRP A 75 5.24 -9.70 -14.61
C TRP A 75 4.50 -10.65 -13.66
N PHE A 76 3.19 -10.84 -13.89
CA PHE A 76 2.37 -11.84 -13.17
C PHE A 76 2.47 -13.27 -13.75
N GLY A 77 3.39 -13.55 -14.68
CA GLY A 77 3.53 -14.87 -15.30
C GLY A 77 2.41 -15.25 -16.29
N VAL A 78 1.54 -14.30 -16.65
CA VAL A 78 0.38 -14.54 -17.53
C VAL A 78 0.71 -14.19 -18.98
N ARG A 79 0.43 -15.11 -19.91
CA ARG A 79 0.68 -14.92 -21.35
C ARG A 79 -0.49 -14.21 -22.03
N MET A 80 -0.41 -12.88 -22.13
CA MET A 80 -1.44 -12.07 -22.80
C MET A 80 -1.32 -12.13 -24.33
N THR A 81 -2.37 -12.58 -25.02
CA THR A 81 -2.46 -12.60 -26.49
C THR A 81 -3.39 -11.50 -27.02
N LYS A 82 -3.22 -11.10 -28.28
CA LYS A 82 -4.06 -10.08 -28.93
C LYS A 82 -5.53 -10.54 -29.04
N GLU A 83 -5.76 -11.82 -29.26
CA GLU A 83 -7.10 -12.42 -29.35
C GLU A 83 -7.84 -12.32 -28.02
N VAL A 84 -7.20 -12.69 -26.91
CA VAL A 84 -7.80 -12.57 -25.57
C VAL A 84 -8.07 -11.10 -25.22
N PHE A 85 -7.13 -10.21 -25.53
CA PHE A 85 -7.30 -8.77 -25.31
C PHE A 85 -8.47 -8.20 -26.12
N THR A 86 -8.54 -8.48 -27.42
CA THR A 86 -9.62 -7.96 -28.29
C THR A 86 -10.99 -8.59 -28.00
N GLY A 87 -11.01 -9.88 -27.63
CA GLY A 87 -12.21 -10.57 -27.17
C GLY A 87 -12.78 -9.95 -25.90
N PHE A 88 -11.92 -9.55 -24.96
CA PHE A 88 -12.34 -8.82 -23.75
C PHE A 88 -13.07 -7.52 -24.10
N PHE A 89 -12.52 -6.64 -24.95
CA PHE A 89 -13.21 -5.37 -25.26
C PHE A 89 -14.48 -5.53 -26.12
N LYS A 90 -14.60 -6.60 -26.91
CA LYS A 90 -15.80 -6.87 -27.72
C LYS A 90 -16.96 -7.42 -26.89
N HIS A 91 -16.68 -8.13 -25.80
CA HIS A 91 -17.69 -8.81 -24.97
C HIS A 91 -17.71 -8.41 -23.49
N ALA A 92 -16.90 -7.43 -23.07
CA ALA A 92 -16.92 -6.89 -21.71
C ALA A 92 -18.19 -6.08 -21.47
N VAL A 93 -19.26 -6.79 -21.14
CA VAL A 93 -20.38 -6.21 -20.40
C VAL A 93 -19.83 -5.77 -19.05
N PRO A 94 -20.02 -4.51 -18.61
CA PRO A 94 -19.48 -3.99 -17.36
C PRO A 94 -19.70 -4.92 -16.15
N VAL A 95 -20.82 -5.65 -16.15
CA VAL A 95 -21.19 -6.65 -15.13
C VAL A 95 -20.24 -7.85 -15.11
N VAL A 96 -19.92 -8.45 -16.28
CA VAL A 96 -19.03 -9.62 -16.37
C VAL A 96 -17.60 -9.24 -15.96
N GLY A 97 -17.14 -8.06 -16.39
CA GLY A 97 -15.85 -7.52 -15.99
C GLY A 97 -15.78 -7.25 -14.47
N GLY A 98 -16.87 -6.75 -13.88
CA GLY A 98 -16.97 -6.53 -12.44
C GLY A 98 -16.91 -7.82 -11.63
N VAL A 99 -17.63 -8.86 -12.04
CA VAL A 99 -17.63 -10.17 -11.34
C VAL A 99 -16.26 -10.84 -11.43
N ILE A 100 -15.66 -10.92 -12.63
CA ILE A 100 -14.35 -11.56 -12.80
C ILE A 100 -13.26 -10.74 -12.10
N GLY A 101 -13.26 -9.42 -12.29
CA GLY A 101 -12.26 -8.53 -11.69
C GLY A 101 -12.37 -8.50 -10.16
N GLY A 102 -13.58 -8.30 -9.63
CA GLY A 102 -13.84 -8.30 -8.19
C GLY A 102 -13.60 -9.66 -7.54
N GLY A 103 -13.95 -10.75 -8.23
CA GLY A 103 -13.65 -12.12 -7.78
C GLY A 103 -12.15 -12.39 -7.72
N LEU A 104 -11.39 -12.00 -8.75
CA LEU A 104 -9.94 -12.12 -8.76
C LEU A 104 -9.31 -11.28 -7.65
N THR A 105 -9.73 -10.03 -7.46
CA THR A 105 -9.28 -9.18 -6.35
C THR A 105 -9.59 -9.83 -5.00
N TYR A 106 -10.82 -10.33 -4.78
CA TYR A 106 -11.18 -10.98 -3.53
C TYR A 106 -10.29 -12.19 -3.25
N VAL A 107 -10.10 -13.09 -4.23
CA VAL A 107 -9.26 -14.27 -4.07
C VAL A 107 -7.80 -13.89 -3.80
N SER A 108 -7.27 -12.88 -4.48
CA SER A 108 -5.90 -12.41 -4.27
C SER A 108 -5.70 -11.71 -2.92
N PHE A 109 -6.66 -10.90 -2.47
CA PHE A 109 -6.53 -10.13 -1.23
C PHE A 109 -6.95 -10.89 0.02
N LYS A 110 -7.89 -11.83 -0.08
CA LYS A 110 -8.40 -12.61 1.06
C LYS A 110 -7.30 -13.19 1.96
N PRO A 111 -6.29 -13.94 1.47
CA PRO A 111 -5.27 -14.52 2.36
C PRO A 111 -4.42 -13.45 3.06
N CYS A 112 -4.19 -12.30 2.42
CA CYS A 112 -3.49 -11.18 3.03
C CYS A 112 -4.34 -10.54 4.14
N CYS A 113 -5.63 -10.29 3.86
CA CYS A 113 -6.56 -9.75 4.84
C CYS A 113 -6.78 -10.70 6.02
N ASP A 114 -6.85 -12.01 5.78
CA ASP A 114 -7.02 -13.01 6.85
C ASP A 114 -5.78 -13.07 7.75
N LYS A 115 -4.57 -13.00 7.18
CA LYS A 115 -3.33 -12.89 7.96
C LYS A 115 -3.27 -11.59 8.76
N LEU A 116 -3.56 -10.46 8.12
CA LEU A 116 -3.59 -9.16 8.78
C LEU A 116 -4.63 -9.14 9.91
N LYS A 117 -5.80 -9.72 9.68
CA LYS A 117 -6.85 -9.85 10.69
C LYS A 117 -6.36 -10.69 11.87
N ALA A 118 -5.75 -11.85 11.63
CA ALA A 118 -5.21 -12.70 12.68
C ALA A 118 -4.14 -11.96 13.50
N SER A 119 -3.20 -11.27 12.85
CA SER A 119 -2.17 -10.47 13.52
C SER A 119 -2.77 -9.32 14.35
N LEU A 120 -3.77 -8.61 13.84
CA LEU A 120 -4.45 -7.54 14.60
C LEU A 120 -5.30 -8.06 15.76
N GLN A 121 -5.85 -9.27 15.62
CA GLN A 121 -6.58 -9.92 16.71
C GLN A 121 -5.63 -10.35 17.83
N ASP A 122 -4.41 -10.75 17.49
CA ASP A 122 -3.38 -11.18 18.43
C ASP A 122 -2.36 -10.06 18.69
N THR A 123 -2.88 -8.93 19.16
CA THR A 123 -2.08 -7.79 19.63
C THR A 123 -2.50 -7.45 21.05
N LEU A 124 -1.57 -6.93 21.86
CA LEU A 124 -1.78 -6.46 23.24
C LEU A 124 -3.02 -5.55 23.43
N LEU A 125 -3.43 -4.80 22.40
CA LEU A 125 -4.59 -3.91 22.41
C LEU A 125 -5.93 -4.61 22.17
N SER A 126 -5.94 -5.82 21.60
CA SER A 126 -7.16 -6.52 21.15
C SER A 126 -7.35 -7.91 21.77
N ASN A 127 -6.28 -8.53 22.30
CA ASN A 127 -6.32 -9.81 23.00
C ASN A 127 -5.75 -9.65 24.42
N PRO A 128 -6.56 -9.74 25.49
CA PRO A 128 -6.11 -9.61 26.87
C PRO A 128 -5.23 -10.79 27.34
N ASP A 129 -5.28 -11.92 26.63
CA ASP A 129 -4.46 -13.12 26.89
C ASP A 129 -3.27 -13.24 25.91
N HIS A 130 -2.89 -12.12 25.26
CA HIS A 130 -1.79 -12.10 24.31
C HIS A 130 -0.45 -12.44 25.00
N ALA A 131 0.21 -13.49 24.52
CA ALA A 131 1.53 -13.88 24.98
C ALA A 131 2.58 -13.11 24.16
N ALA A 132 3.18 -12.09 24.77
CA ALA A 132 4.22 -11.29 24.13
C ALA A 132 5.33 -12.20 23.59
N THR A 133 5.61 -12.05 22.30
CA THR A 133 6.73 -12.72 21.63
C THR A 133 8.06 -12.11 22.11
N ASP A 134 9.17 -12.84 22.00
CA ASP A 134 10.47 -12.34 22.50
C ASP A 134 10.94 -11.08 21.75
N GLU A 135 10.47 -10.88 20.52
CA GLU A 135 10.66 -9.65 19.72
C GLU A 135 9.88 -8.44 20.28
N GLU A 136 8.68 -8.65 20.84
CA GLU A 136 7.89 -7.59 21.49
C GLU A 136 8.42 -7.21 22.88
N LYS A 137 9.08 -8.16 23.56
CA LYS A 137 9.75 -7.91 24.85
C LYS A 137 11.03 -7.09 24.67
N GLU A 138 11.80 -7.32 23.60
CA GLU A 138 12.99 -6.51 23.29
C GLU A 138 12.63 -5.04 22.96
N ILE A 139 11.45 -4.77 22.39
CA ILE A 139 10.99 -3.38 22.13
C ILE A 139 10.60 -2.65 23.43
N ILE A 140 10.34 -3.37 24.53
CA ILE A 140 9.93 -2.81 25.82
C ILE A 140 11.12 -2.56 26.76
N ILE A 141 12.32 -3.08 26.45
CA ILE A 141 13.53 -2.87 27.27
C ILE A 141 14.43 -1.86 26.55
N ASP A 142 14.09 -0.57 26.65
CA ASP A 142 15.05 0.55 26.43
C ASP A 142 14.52 1.91 26.91
N ILE A 143 13.40 1.96 27.66
CA ILE A 143 12.82 3.23 28.17
C ILE A 143 13.05 3.41 29.68
N GLU A 144 13.38 2.36 30.43
CA GLU A 144 13.44 2.43 31.91
C GLU A 144 14.85 2.63 32.51
N ASP A 145 15.94 2.50 31.74
CA ASP A 145 17.32 2.61 32.28
C ASP A 145 17.95 4.02 32.18
N ALA A 146 17.17 5.05 31.84
CA ALA A 146 17.69 6.42 31.71
C ALA A 146 17.30 7.39 32.85
N GLU A 147 16.65 6.92 33.91
CA GLU A 147 16.34 7.77 35.08
C GLU A 147 16.75 7.10 36.39
N MET A 148 18.05 6.95 36.66
CA MET A 148 18.61 7.02 38.02
C MET A 148 20.14 7.12 37.99
N THR A 149 20.67 8.34 37.82
CA THR A 149 21.88 8.81 38.53
C THR A 149 21.90 10.34 38.55
N GLU A 150 20.96 10.95 39.26
CA GLU A 150 21.20 12.23 39.93
C GLU A 150 21.23 11.95 41.42
N SER A 151 22.43 11.72 41.97
CA SER A 151 22.80 12.18 43.32
C SER A 151 24.23 11.76 43.66
N VAL A 152 24.98 12.75 44.15
CA VAL A 152 26.27 12.69 44.86
C VAL A 152 27.52 12.76 43.97
N GLU A 153 27.98 13.99 43.70
CA GLU A 153 29.32 14.44 44.11
C GLU A 153 29.40 15.97 43.97
N GLU A 154 29.06 16.68 45.05
CA GLU A 154 29.67 17.98 45.33
C GLU A 154 30.47 17.83 46.64
N THR A 155 31.77 18.16 46.53
CA THR A 155 32.70 18.71 47.55
C THR A 155 33.78 17.78 48.13
N GLU A 156 34.98 18.40 48.24
CA GLU A 156 36.25 18.02 48.91
C GLU A 156 37.23 17.26 48.00
N GLU A 157 38.41 17.76 47.62
CA GLU A 157 39.34 18.78 48.16
C GLU A 157 40.19 19.41 47.02
#